data_AF-A0A968MZB6-F1
#
_entry.id   AF-A0A968MZB6-F1
#
_cell.length_a   1.000
_cell.length_b   1.000
_cell.length_c   1.000
_cell.angle_alpha   90.00
_cell.angle_beta   90.00
_cell.angle_gamma   90.00
#
_symmetry.space_group_name_H-M   'P 1'
#
loop_
_entity.id
_entity.type
_entity.pdbx_description
1 polymer ?
#
loop_
_entity_poly.entity_id
_entity_poly.type
_entity_poly.pdbx_seq_one_letter_code
_entity_poly.pdbx_strand_id
1 'polypeptide(L)' 'MGLTTPLPALSIEFFPTTMSQATRCLNLIKKMGKYRYNWSFRETFVYNNPKWVDEREMEEIISGYQGFKSGDIYAKII' A
#
# COMPACT_ATOMS: atom_id res chain seq x y z
N MET A 1 -15.76 14.50 2.37
CA MET A 1 -16.19 13.09 2.25
C MET A 1 -14.95 12.25 1.99
N GLY A 2 -14.78 11.15 2.71
CA GLY A 2 -13.61 10.28 2.68
C GLY A 2 -13.67 9.28 3.84
N LEU A 3 -12.74 8.33 3.87
CA LEU A 3 -12.63 7.38 4.97
C LEU A 3 -12.20 8.13 6.26
N THR A 4 -13.04 8.12 7.29
CA THR A 4 -12.79 8.85 8.55
C THR A 4 -12.56 7.92 9.74
N THR A 5 -12.83 6.63 9.57
CA THR A 5 -12.63 5.60 10.58
C THR A 5 -11.61 4.57 10.09
N PRO A 6 -10.77 4.02 10.98
CA PRO A 6 -9.87 2.93 10.62
C PRO A 6 -10.66 1.73 10.10
N LEU A 7 -10.16 1.07 9.05
CA LEU A 7 -10.72 -0.19 8.55
C LEU A 7 -9.85 -1.36 8.99
N PRO A 8 -10.43 -2.55 9.26
CA PRO A 8 -9.66 -3.74 9.59
C PRO A 8 -8.65 -4.12 8.50
N ALA A 9 -9.05 -3.97 7.24
CA ALA A 9 -8.20 -4.15 6.07
C ALA A 9 -8.71 -3.30 4.90
N LEU A 10 -7.79 -2.91 4.01
CA LEU A 10 -8.09 -2.17 2.78
C LEU A 10 -7.05 -2.48 1.71
N SER A 11 -7.39 -2.28 0.43
CA SER A 11 -6.45 -2.30 -0.69
C SER A 11 -6.43 -0.96 -1.42
N ILE A 12 -5.27 -0.61 -1.97
CA ILE A 12 -5.08 0.53 -2.87
C ILE A 12 -4.43 0.00 -4.15
N GLU A 13 -5.12 0.17 -5.26
CA GLU A 13 -4.53 -0.10 -6.57
C GLU A 13 -3.54 1.02 -6.93
N PHE A 14 -2.41 0.64 -7.52
CA PHE A 14 -1.43 1.57 -8.05
C PHE A 14 -1.00 1.20 -9.48
N PHE A 15 -0.75 2.24 -10.28
CA PHE A 15 -0.15 2.16 -11.60
C PHE A 15 1.22 2.84 -11.58
N PRO A 16 2.14 2.48 -12.49
CA PRO A 16 3.44 3.16 -12.60
C PRO A 16 3.33 4.70 -12.73
N THR A 17 2.25 5.19 -13.34
CA THR A 17 1.98 6.63 -13.50
C THR A 17 1.34 7.28 -12.28
N THR A 18 0.88 6.51 -11.29
CA THR A 18 0.15 6.99 -10.11
C THR A 18 0.92 6.76 -8.80
N MET A 19 2.24 6.54 -8.87
CA MET A 19 3.06 6.22 -7.69
C MET A 19 3.01 7.33 -6.64
N SER A 20 3.05 8.60 -7.04
CA SER A 20 2.92 9.74 -6.13
C SER A 20 1.56 9.77 -5.41
N GLN A 21 0.49 9.36 -6.10
CA GLN A 21 -0.85 9.25 -5.52
C GLN A 21 -0.91 8.08 -4.53
N ALA A 22 -0.29 6.94 -4.85
CA ALA A 22 -0.20 5.80 -3.94
C ALA A 22 0.52 6.18 -2.63
N THR A 23 1.66 6.88 -2.73
CA THR A 23 2.37 7.43 -1.55
C THR A 23 1.50 8.39 -0.74
N ARG A 24 0.71 9.24 -1.40
CA ARG A 24 -0.23 10.14 -0.71
C ARG A 24 -1.34 9.37 0.01
N CYS A 25 -1.86 8.29 -0.58
CA CYS A 25 -2.84 7.42 0.05
C CYS A 25 -2.27 6.70 1.27
N LEU A 26 -1.03 6.19 1.21
CA LEU A 26 -0.33 5.61 2.36
C LEU A 26 -0.25 6.60 3.53
N ASN A 27 0.10 7.85 3.24
CA ASN A 27 0.14 8.94 4.22
C ASN A 27 -1.23 9.26 4.85
N LEU A 28 -2.34 9.08 4.12
CA LEU A 28 -3.69 9.22 4.68
C LEU A 28 -4.03 8.03 5.59
N ILE A 29 -3.68 6.81 5.20
CA ILE A 29 -3.92 5.60 6.00
C ILE A 29 -3.15 5.63 7.31
N LYS A 30 -1.89 6.06 7.28
CA LYS A 30 -1.08 6.27 8.47
C LYS A 30 -1.79 7.13 9.52
N LYS A 31 -2.51 8.18 9.09
CA LYS A 31 -3.25 9.07 10.00
C LYS A 31 -4.46 8.40 10.63
N MET A 32 -4.99 7.33 10.03
CA MET A 32 -6.14 6.59 10.54
C MET A 32 -5.76 5.51 11.56
N GLY A 33 -4.49 5.13 11.69
CA GLY A 33 -4.07 4.13 12.67
C GLY A 33 -2.74 3.46 12.32
N LYS A 34 -2.36 2.45 13.11
CA LYS A 34 -1.19 1.62 12.84
C LYS A 34 -1.58 0.46 11.94
N TYR A 35 -0.94 0.38 10.78
CA TYR A 35 -1.16 -0.67 9.81
C TYR A 35 0.15 -1.41 9.51
N ARG A 36 -0.02 -2.66 9.07
CA ARG A 36 1.01 -3.42 8.36
C ARG A 36 0.62 -3.49 6.89
N TYR A 37 1.63 -3.58 6.03
CA TYR A 37 1.43 -3.52 4.59
C TYR A 37 2.02 -4.73 3.86
N ASN A 38 1.42 -5.07 2.73
CA ASN A 38 1.97 -5.98 1.74
C ASN A 38 1.53 -5.53 0.36
N TRP A 39 2.11 -6.07 -0.70
CA TRP A 39 1.68 -5.73 -2.05
C TRP A 39 1.70 -6.95 -2.95
N SER A 40 1.00 -6.87 -4.07
CA SER A 40 1.08 -7.81 -5.17
C SER A 40 1.29 -7.03 -6.46
N PHE A 41 1.95 -7.65 -7.44
CA PHE A 41 2.02 -7.11 -8.80
C PHE A 41 1.07 -7.90 -9.69
N ARG A 42 0.29 -7.19 -10.52
CA ARG A 42 -0.75 -7.77 -11.39
C ARG A 42 -1.73 -8.66 -10.60
N GLU A 43 -2.53 -9.43 -11.32
CA GLU A 43 -3.40 -10.48 -10.80
C GLU A 43 -2.62 -11.76 -10.43
N THR A 44 -1.41 -11.63 -9.87
CA THR A 44 -0.67 -12.83 -9.42
C THR A 44 -1.29 -13.47 -8.18
N PHE A 45 -2.12 -12.72 -7.44
CA PHE A 45 -2.72 -13.12 -6.15
C PHE A 45 -1.71 -13.64 -5.11
N VAL A 46 -0.43 -13.33 -5.29
CA VAL A 46 0.66 -13.72 -4.40
C VAL A 46 1.26 -12.46 -3.79
N TYR A 47 1.41 -12.47 -2.47
CA TYR A 47 2.09 -11.39 -1.77
C TYR A 47 3.58 -11.38 -2.11
N ASN A 48 4.09 -10.18 -2.36
CA ASN A 48 5.46 -9.98 -2.78
C ASN A 48 6.47 -10.14 -1.64
N ASN A 49 6.00 -10.06 -0.38
CA ASN A 49 6.83 -10.27 0.79
C ASN A 49 6.18 -11.33 1.73
N PRO A 50 6.93 -12.33 2.23
CA PRO A 50 6.43 -13.27 3.23
C PRO A 50 6.01 -12.61 4.55
N LYS A 51 6.56 -11.43 4.87
CA LYS A 51 6.19 -10.65 6.05
C LYS A 51 5.50 -9.36 5.63
N TRP A 52 4.50 -8.97 6.40
CA TRP A 52 3.91 -7.65 6.25
C TRP A 52 4.83 -6.62 6.91
N VAL A 53 5.10 -5.54 6.17
CA VAL A 53 6.07 -4.50 6.54
C VAL A 53 5.40 -3.35 7.30
N ASP A 54 6.19 -2.54 7.99
CA ASP A 54 5.67 -1.26 8.49
C ASP A 54 5.50 -0.22 7.38
N GLU A 55 4.94 0.92 7.77
CA GLU A 55 4.69 2.06 6.91
C GLU A 55 5.95 2.60 6.24
N ARG A 56 7.06 2.73 6.98
CA ARG A 56 8.30 3.33 6.46
C ARG A 56 8.89 2.42 5.39
N GLU A 57 8.94 1.13 5.66
CA GLU A 57 9.37 0.12 4.69
C GLU A 57 8.49 0.15 3.43
N MET A 58 7.17 0.26 3.58
CA MET A 58 6.25 0.32 2.44
C MET A 58 6.45 1.59 1.59
N GLU A 59 6.67 2.74 2.21
CA GLU A 59 6.96 3.99 1.51
C GLU A 59 8.28 3.92 0.74
N GLU A 60 9.33 3.34 1.32
CA GLU A 60 10.62 3.10 0.65
C GLU A 60 10.45 2.19 -0.57
N ILE A 61 9.65 1.12 -0.45
CA ILE A 61 9.38 0.17 -1.54
C ILE A 61 8.63 0.84 -2.71
N ILE A 62 7.57 1.60 -2.42
CA ILE A 62 6.77 2.28 -3.45
C ILE A 62 7.55 3.42 -4.09
N SER A 63 8.24 4.24 -3.30
CA SER A 63 9.01 5.37 -3.85
C SER A 63 10.21 4.91 -4.69
N GLY A 64 10.83 3.78 -4.33
CA GLY A 64 11.93 3.18 -5.07
C GLY A 64 11.50 2.34 -6.28
N TYR A 65 10.21 2.10 -6.49
CA TYR A 65 9.74 1.24 -7.57
C TYR A 65 9.84 1.94 -8.95
N GLN A 66 10.72 1.43 -9.80
CA GLN A 66 10.91 1.89 -11.18
C GLN A 66 10.34 0.93 -12.24
N GLY A 67 9.49 0.00 -11.83
CA GLY A 67 8.92 -1.00 -12.74
C GLY A 67 7.68 -0.49 -13.51
N PHE A 68 7.26 -1.27 -14.50
CA PHE A 68 6.10 -0.98 -15.36
C PHE A 68 4.83 -1.75 -14.98
N LYS A 69 4.86 -2.54 -13.90
CA LYS A 69 3.71 -3.33 -13.45
C LYS A 69 2.86 -2.50 -12.50
N SER A 70 1.54 -2.53 -12.69
CA SER A 70 0.54 -2.15 -11.70
C SER A 70 0.38 -3.25 -10.65
N GLY A 71 -0.33 -2.93 -9.57
CA GLY A 71 -0.61 -3.86 -8.51
C GLY A 71 -1.48 -3.27 -7.41
N ASP A 72 -1.59 -4.02 -6.32
CA ASP A 72 -2.35 -3.63 -5.15
C ASP A 72 -1.45 -3.54 -3.93
N ILE A 73 -1.64 -2.50 -3.13
CA ILE A 73 -1.08 -2.40 -1.77
C ILE A 73 -2.20 -2.75 -0.80
N TYR A 74 -1.96 -3.76 0.03
CA TYR A 74 -2.85 -4.18 1.09
C TYR A 74 -2.39 -3.58 2.41
N ALA A 75 -3.31 -3.06 3.21
CA ALA A 75 -3.05 -2.61 4.57
C ALA A 75 -3.99 -3.33 5.54
N LYS A 76 -3.45 -3.77 6.68
CA LYS A 76 -4.18 -4.43 7.75
C LYS A 76 -3.87 -3.75 9.07
N ILE A 77 -4.91 -3.44 9.86
CA ILE A 77 -4.71 -2.85 11.18
C ILE A 77 -3.98 -3.83 12.11
N ILE A 78 -3.12 -3.29 12.99
CA ILE A 78 -2.44 -4.07 14.04
C ILE A 78 -3.39 -4.39 15.17
#